data_AF-A0A8H7LA29-F1
#
_entry.id   AF-A0A8H7LA29-F1
#
_cell.length_a   1.000
_cell.length_b   1.000
_cell.length_c   1.000
_cell.angle_alpha   90.00
_cell.angle_beta   90.00
_cell.angle_gamma   90.00
#
_symmetry.space_group_name_H-M   'P 1'
#
loop_
_entity.id
_entity.type
_entity.pdbx_description
1 polymer ?
#
loop_
_entity_poly.entity_id
_entity_poly.type
_entity_poly.pdbx_seq_one_letter_code
_entity_poly.pdbx_strand_id
1 'polypeptide(L)'
;MSMQLLTVGEHPNLAFYAWRLHATKACAVTMVLASLDPETPLEWRSLQLGAATFAPKSMVQSLQQLDPLRKYDVVIVSVSNLQSFQEICTQLSPFLHQNSLIVVESTGYVLLEPFVVLSYPKQKKVTVVLDHERG
;
A
#
# COMPACT_ATOMS: atom_id res chain seq x y z
N MET A 1 -4.04 18.34 10.01
CA MET A 1 -3.34 17.05 10.18
C MET A 1 -3.36 16.33 8.83
N SER A 2 -2.23 15.75 8.40
CA SER A 2 -2.16 14.96 7.16
C SER A 2 -2.51 13.50 7.45
N MET A 3 -3.25 12.85 6.54
CA MET A 3 -3.59 11.43 6.65
C MET A 3 -2.33 10.57 6.46
N GLN A 4 -2.14 9.56 7.31
CA GLN A 4 -0.99 8.65 7.25
C GLN A 4 -1.29 7.51 6.27
N LEU A 5 -0.62 7.50 5.12
CA LEU A 5 -0.76 6.49 4.08
C LEU A 5 0.46 5.55 4.09
N LEU A 6 0.21 4.25 4.09
CA LEU A 6 1.22 3.22 3.83
C LEU A 6 0.89 2.49 2.53
N THR A 7 1.87 2.35 1.63
CA THR A 7 1.79 1.39 0.52
C THR A 7 2.78 0.25 0.79
N VAL A 8 2.35 -1.00 0.67
CA VAL A 8 3.20 -2.17 0.94
C VAL A 8 2.98 -3.26 -0.09
N GLY A 9 4.07 -3.81 -0.60
CA GLY A 9 4.00 -4.96 -1.49
C GLY A 9 5.08 -5.01 -2.56
N GLU A 10 4.69 -5.46 -3.75
CA GLU A 10 5.63 -5.81 -4.83
C GLU A 10 5.27 -5.15 -6.17
N HIS A 11 4.03 -4.69 -6.33
CA HIS A 11 3.53 -4.23 -7.62
C HIS A 11 3.88 -2.74 -7.88
N PRO A 12 4.32 -2.37 -9.11
CA PRO A 12 4.65 -0.99 -9.46
C PRO A 12 3.47 -0.02 -9.35
N ASN A 13 2.22 -0.51 -9.38
CA ASN A 13 1.03 0.33 -9.16
C ASN A 13 1.08 1.05 -7.80
N LEU A 14 1.74 0.47 -6.79
CA LEU A 14 1.90 1.12 -5.49
C LEU A 14 2.67 2.45 -5.59
N ALA A 15 3.72 2.50 -6.41
CA ALA A 15 4.47 3.74 -6.66
C ALA A 15 3.60 4.79 -7.35
N PHE A 16 2.74 4.38 -8.28
CA PHE A 16 1.78 5.27 -8.91
C PHE A 16 0.77 5.84 -7.89
N TYR A 17 0.13 4.99 -7.08
CA TYR A 17 -0.81 5.44 -6.05
C TYR A 17 -0.15 6.36 -5.03
N ALA A 18 1.05 6.00 -4.56
CA ALA A 18 1.86 6.82 -3.66
C ALA A 18 2.12 8.22 -4.23
N TRP A 19 2.55 8.31 -5.49
CA TRP A 19 2.76 9.57 -6.18
C TRP A 19 1.48 10.40 -6.28
N ARG A 20 0.38 9.81 -6.76
CA ARG A 20 -0.89 10.52 -6.93
C ARG A 20 -1.45 11.04 -5.62
N LEU A 21 -1.37 10.24 -4.55
CA LEU A 21 -1.85 10.63 -3.22
C LEU A 21 -0.93 11.66 -2.56
N HIS A 22 0.39 11.57 -2.77
CA HIS A 22 1.33 12.59 -2.33
C HIS A 22 1.05 13.95 -2.99
N ALA A 23 0.76 13.97 -4.30
CA ALA A 23 0.47 15.19 -5.05
C ALA A 23 -0.75 15.97 -4.52
N THR A 24 -1.67 15.31 -3.80
CA THR A 24 -2.82 15.98 -3.15
C THR A 24 -2.42 16.87 -1.97
N LYS A 25 -1.20 16.68 -1.42
CA LYS A 25 -0.72 17.30 -0.17
C LYS A 25 -1.58 16.98 1.08
N ALA A 26 -2.57 16.10 0.95
CA ALA A 26 -3.41 15.67 2.07
C ALA A 26 -2.84 14.46 2.82
N CYS A 27 -1.89 13.74 2.20
CA CYS A 27 -1.35 12.48 2.70
C CYS A 27 0.15 12.58 3.01
N ALA A 28 0.56 12.06 4.17
CA ALA A 28 1.95 11.72 4.46
C ALA A 28 2.19 10.26 4.04
N VAL A 29 2.90 10.09 2.92
CA VAL A 29 3.07 8.79 2.26
C VAL A 29 4.34 8.09 2.74
N THR A 30 4.19 6.87 3.24
CA THR A 30 5.26 5.91 3.49
C THR A 30 5.14 4.75 2.50
N MET A 31 6.26 4.35 1.90
CA MET A 31 6.32 3.22 0.97
C MET A 31 7.18 2.09 1.53
N VAL A 32 6.69 0.86 1.37
CA VAL A 32 7.43 -0.38 1.61
C VAL A 32 7.44 -1.16 0.29
N LEU A 33 8.55 -1.09 -0.44
CA LEU A 33 8.71 -1.81 -1.71
C LEU A 33 10.14 -2.32 -1.83
N ALA A 34 10.32 -3.64 -1.79
CA ALA A 34 11.65 -4.25 -1.76
C ALA A 34 12.48 -3.99 -3.03
N SER A 35 11.81 -3.77 -4.17
CA SER A 35 12.44 -3.58 -5.48
C SER A 35 12.97 -2.16 -5.71
N LEU A 36 12.72 -1.21 -4.82
CA LEU A 36 13.16 0.18 -4.96
C LEU A 36 14.30 0.51 -4.01
N ASP A 37 15.20 1.36 -4.49
CA ASP A 37 16.24 1.99 -3.68
C ASP A 37 15.65 3.19 -2.92
N PRO A 38 15.62 3.18 -1.58
CA PRO A 38 15.08 4.27 -0.77
C PRO A 38 15.73 5.64 -1.01
N GLU A 39 16.98 5.67 -1.45
CA GLU A 39 17.74 6.90 -1.67
C GLU A 39 17.50 7.53 -3.05
N THR A 40 16.82 6.79 -3.94
CA THR A 40 16.57 7.22 -5.32
C THR A 40 15.14 7.75 -5.48
N PRO A 41 14.95 9.04 -5.83
CA PRO A 41 13.63 9.57 -6.15
C PRO A 41 12.99 8.85 -7.33
N LEU A 42 11.67 8.68 -7.30
CA LEU A 42 10.92 8.01 -8.35
C LEU A 42 10.63 8.99 -9.50
N GLU A 43 11.05 8.63 -10.70
CA GLU A 43 10.67 9.34 -11.92
C GLU A 43 9.46 8.69 -12.57
N TRP A 44 8.47 9.52 -12.92
CA TRP A 44 7.29 9.11 -13.65
C TRP A 44 7.23 9.81 -14.99
N ARG A 45 6.84 9.08 -16.04
CA ARG A 45 6.58 9.63 -17.36
C ARG A 45 5.27 9.06 -17.90
N SER A 46 4.33 9.93 -18.20
CA SER A 46 3.04 9.58 -18.76
C SER A 46 2.67 10.56 -19.87
N LEU A 47 2.09 10.04 -20.95
CA LEU A 47 1.55 10.88 -22.02
C LEU A 47 0.37 11.73 -21.54
N GLN A 48 -0.43 11.23 -20.59
CA GLN A 48 -1.61 11.94 -20.09
C GLN A 48 -1.30 12.81 -18.86
N LEU A 49 -0.35 12.39 -18.01
CA LEU A 49 -0.06 13.06 -16.73
C LEU A 49 1.27 13.84 -16.74
N GLY A 50 2.01 13.79 -17.84
CA GLY A 50 3.32 14.43 -17.98
C GLY A 50 4.44 13.67 -17.26
N ALA A 51 5.57 14.36 -17.11
CA ALA A 51 6.71 13.87 -16.36
C ALA A 51 6.72 14.47 -14.94
N ALA A 52 7.10 13.67 -13.95
CA ALA A 52 7.19 14.10 -12.56
C ALA A 52 8.29 13.34 -11.82
N THR A 53 8.84 13.96 -10.79
CA THR A 53 9.71 13.30 -9.80
C THR A 53 9.00 13.29 -8.45
N PHE A 54 9.09 12.19 -7.74
CA PHE A 54 8.39 11.95 -6.49
C PHE A 54 9.32 11.31 -5.47
N ALA A 55 9.35 11.87 -4.26
CA ALA A 55 9.95 11.26 -3.09
C ALA A 55 8.88 11.15 -1.99
N PRO A 56 8.57 9.93 -1.50
CA PRO A 56 7.69 9.78 -0.35
C PRO A 56 8.33 10.38 0.90
N LYS A 57 7.52 10.55 1.96
CA LYS A 57 8.05 11.00 3.26
C LYS A 57 9.05 9.98 3.83
N SER A 58 8.81 8.70 3.56
CA SER A 58 9.68 7.59 3.94
C SER A 58 9.55 6.50 2.90
N MET A 59 10.66 5.91 2.51
CA MET A 59 10.72 4.68 1.71
C MET A 59 11.58 3.68 2.46
N VAL A 60 11.10 2.45 2.55
CA VAL A 60 11.82 1.34 3.13
C VAL A 60 11.58 0.09 2.27
N GLN A 61 12.41 -0.92 2.45
CA GLN A 61 12.32 -2.16 1.67
C GLN A 61 11.54 -3.25 2.40
N SER A 62 11.34 -3.13 3.72
CA SER A 62 10.56 -4.09 4.49
C SER A 62 9.77 -3.44 5.64
N LEU A 63 8.70 -4.11 6.09
CA LEU A 63 7.87 -3.64 7.20
C LEU A 63 8.65 -3.57 8.52
N GLN A 64 9.69 -4.39 8.69
CA GLN A 64 10.54 -4.42 9.89
C GLN A 64 11.36 -3.14 10.06
N GLN A 65 11.59 -2.39 8.98
CA GLN A 65 12.32 -1.11 9.01
C GLN A 65 11.43 0.06 9.44
N LEU A 66 10.12 -0.15 9.58
CA LEU A 66 9.20 0.88 10.04
C LEU A 66 9.27 1.06 11.56
N ASP A 67 9.01 2.29 12.01
CA ASP A 67 8.75 2.61 13.40
C ASP A 67 7.52 1.81 13.91
N PRO A 68 7.68 0.86 14.86
CA PRO A 68 6.60 -0.01 15.32
C PRO A 68 5.51 0.74 16.11
N LEU A 69 5.77 1.98 16.53
CA LEU A 69 4.77 2.85 17.17
C LEU A 69 3.91 3.59 16.14
N ARG A 70 4.33 3.61 14.87
CA ARG A 70 3.60 4.28 13.79
C ARG A 70 2.31 3.53 13.46
N LYS A 71 1.22 4.27 13.36
CA LYS A 71 -0.06 3.77 12.86
C LYS A 71 -0.45 4.49 11.57
N TYR A 72 -1.18 3.80 10.69
CA TYR A 72 -1.61 4.34 9.40
C TYR A 72 -3.13 4.36 9.27
N ASP A 73 -3.65 5.46 8.73
CA ASP A 73 -5.08 5.66 8.47
C ASP A 73 -5.53 4.87 7.24
N VAL A 74 -4.66 4.78 6.23
CA VAL A 74 -4.92 4.02 5.00
C VAL A 74 -3.70 3.15 4.71
N VAL A 75 -3.94 1.88 4.41
CA VAL A 75 -2.91 0.96 3.91
C VAL A 75 -3.34 0.40 2.57
N ILE A 76 -2.50 0.56 1.55
CA ILE A 76 -2.68 -0.06 0.24
C ILE A 76 -1.72 -1.24 0.16
N VAL A 77 -2.27 -2.44 0.05
CA VAL A 77 -1.53 -3.70 -0.07
C VAL A 77 -1.64 -4.16 -1.52
N SER A 78 -0.52 -4.49 -2.16
CA SER A 78 -0.51 -5.14 -3.47
C SER A 78 0.50 -6.27 -3.50
N VAL A 79 0.01 -7.49 -3.68
CA VAL A 79 0.82 -8.72 -3.56
C VAL A 79 0.57 -9.65 -4.72
N SER A 80 1.62 -10.38 -5.08
CA SER A 80 1.61 -11.25 -6.24
C SER A 80 0.96 -12.61 -5.99
N ASN A 81 0.70 -13.02 -4.74
CA ASN A 81 0.10 -14.32 -4.38
C ASN A 81 -0.50 -14.36 -2.95
N LEU A 82 -1.31 -15.39 -2.69
CA LEU A 82 -1.99 -15.61 -1.40
C LEU A 82 -1.03 -15.83 -0.22
N GLN A 83 0.11 -16.48 -0.44
CA GLN A 83 1.09 -16.72 0.62
C GLN A 83 1.69 -15.40 1.09
N SER A 84 2.17 -14.58 0.15
CA SER A 84 2.72 -13.24 0.42
C SER A 84 1.67 -12.34 1.05
N PHE A 85 0.40 -12.47 0.63
CA PHE A 85 -0.72 -11.77 1.26
C PHE A 85 -0.84 -12.10 2.75
N GLN A 86 -0.85 -13.38 3.13
CA GLN A 86 -0.99 -13.82 4.52
C GLN A 86 0.18 -13.33 5.39
N GLU A 87 1.40 -13.40 4.86
CA GLU A 87 2.61 -12.92 5.51
C GLU A 87 2.55 -11.41 5.75
N ILE A 88 2.19 -10.62 4.74
CA ILE A 88 2.03 -9.17 4.87
C ILE A 88 0.92 -8.83 5.85
N CYS A 89 -0.22 -9.53 5.83
CA CYS A 89 -1.31 -9.23 6.75
C CYS A 89 -0.90 -9.41 8.22
N THR A 90 -0.14 -10.47 8.49
CA THR A 90 0.38 -10.74 9.83
C THR A 90 1.37 -9.65 10.27
N GLN A 91 2.29 -9.27 9.38
CA GLN A 91 3.27 -8.22 9.65
C GLN A 91 2.67 -6.82 9.70
N LEU A 92 1.53 -6.59 9.04
CA LEU A 92 0.88 -5.29 8.98
C LEU A 92 0.07 -4.98 10.24
N SER A 93 -0.47 -6.01 10.90
CA SER A 93 -1.33 -5.89 12.09
C SER A 93 -0.81 -4.88 13.15
N PRO A 94 0.49 -4.85 13.50
CA PRO A 94 1.04 -3.89 14.46
C PRO A 94 1.01 -2.43 13.97
N PHE A 95 0.80 -2.15 12.70
CA PHE A 95 0.77 -0.78 12.14
C PHE A 95 -0.65 -0.25 11.94
N LEU A 96 -1.66 -1.05 12.29
CA LEU A 96 -3.07 -0.71 12.15
C LEU A 96 -3.65 -0.21 13.48
N HIS A 97 -4.62 0.71 13.37
CA HIS A 97 -5.54 1.07 14.43
C HIS A 97 -6.97 0.67 14.03
N GLN A 98 -7.93 0.80 14.94
CA GLN A 98 -9.30 0.28 14.74
C GLN A 98 -10.05 0.90 13.54
N ASN A 99 -9.64 2.10 13.13
CA ASN A 99 -10.26 2.86 12.04
C ASN A 99 -9.42 2.87 10.76
N SER A 100 -8.30 2.14 10.72
CA SER A 100 -7.50 2.02 9.51
C SER A 100 -8.34 1.43 8.38
N LEU A 101 -8.28 2.05 7.21
CA LEU A 101 -8.82 1.51 5.97
C LEU A 101 -7.73 0.70 5.27
N ILE A 102 -8.00 -0.58 5.03
CA ILE A 102 -7.12 -1.43 4.23
C ILE A 102 -7.72 -1.53 2.84
N VAL A 103 -6.92 -1.17 1.83
CA VAL A 103 -7.22 -1.33 0.42
C VAL A 103 -6.32 -2.44 -0.11
N VAL A 104 -6.92 -3.56 -0.49
CA VAL A 104 -6.17 -4.64 -1.15
C VAL A 104 -6.34 -4.50 -2.65
N GLU A 105 -5.25 -4.19 -3.35
CA GLU A 105 -5.16 -4.22 -4.80
C GLU A 105 -4.62 -5.57 -5.24
N SER A 106 -5.31 -6.17 -6.21
CA SER A 106 -4.99 -7.49 -6.70
C SER A 106 -5.46 -7.62 -8.13
N THR A 107 -4.56 -8.11 -8.98
CA THR A 107 -4.82 -8.47 -10.37
C THR A 107 -4.99 -9.99 -10.49
N GLY A 108 -6.10 -10.46 -11.07
CA GLY A 108 -6.27 -11.87 -11.43
C GLY A 108 -6.68 -12.83 -10.29
N TYR A 109 -6.87 -12.35 -9.05
CA TYR A 109 -7.41 -13.18 -7.96
C TYR A 109 -8.91 -12.99 -7.79
N VAL A 110 -9.63 -14.12 -7.78
CA VAL A 110 -11.07 -14.17 -7.49
C VAL A 110 -11.25 -14.55 -6.01
N LEU A 111 -12.22 -13.93 -5.32
CA LEU A 111 -12.61 -14.24 -3.94
C LEU A 111 -11.53 -14.01 -2.87
N LEU A 112 -10.76 -12.91 -2.95
CA LEU A 112 -9.86 -12.52 -1.85
C LEU A 112 -10.59 -12.01 -0.62
N GLU A 113 -11.79 -11.44 -0.76
CA GLU A 113 -12.46 -10.76 0.36
C GLU A 113 -12.62 -11.62 1.62
N PRO A 114 -13.05 -12.90 1.54
CA PRO A 114 -13.12 -13.77 2.71
C PRO A 114 -11.77 -13.92 3.43
N PHE A 115 -10.68 -14.06 2.68
CA PHE A 115 -9.34 -14.19 3.25
C PHE A 115 -8.88 -12.90 3.93
N VAL A 116 -9.15 -11.74 3.32
CA VAL A 116 -8.80 -10.43 3.90
C VAL A 116 -9.56 -10.22 5.22
N VAL A 117 -10.88 -10.48 5.23
CA VAL A 117 -11.71 -10.30 6.42
C VAL A 117 -11.25 -11.21 7.56
N LEU A 118 -10.91 -12.47 7.25
CA LEU A 118 -10.37 -13.42 8.25
C LEU A 118 -9.01 -12.97 8.81
N SER A 119 -8.19 -12.29 8.01
CA SER A 119 -6.86 -11.81 8.42
C SER A 119 -6.93 -10.57 9.31
N TYR A 120 -8.04 -9.83 9.28
CA TYR A 120 -8.23 -8.57 10.02
C TYR A 120 -9.52 -8.56 10.87
N PRO A 121 -9.69 -9.50 11.82
CA PRO A 121 -10.94 -9.64 12.57
C PRO A 121 -11.24 -8.45 13.49
N LYS A 122 -10.26 -7.57 13.77
CA LYS A 122 -10.40 -6.42 14.66
C LYS A 122 -10.66 -5.10 13.92
N GLN A 123 -10.62 -5.12 12.59
CA GLN A 123 -10.69 -3.93 11.75
C GLN A 123 -12.13 -3.69 11.35
N LYS A 124 -12.62 -2.46 11.58
CA LYS A 124 -14.01 -2.09 11.27
C LYS A 124 -14.25 -1.86 9.78
N LYS A 125 -13.18 -1.55 9.02
CA LYS A 125 -13.26 -1.16 7.62
C LYS A 125 -12.13 -1.82 6.82
N VAL A 126 -12.52 -2.78 6.02
CA VAL A 126 -11.64 -3.44 5.05
C VAL A 126 -12.32 -3.28 3.69
N THR A 127 -11.59 -2.78 2.72
CA THR A 127 -12.08 -2.62 1.35
C THR A 127 -11.15 -3.40 0.42
N VAL A 128 -11.69 -4.33 -0.34
CA VAL A 128 -10.94 -5.07 -1.35
C VAL A 128 -11.29 -4.46 -2.69
N VAL A 129 -10.28 -4.07 -3.45
CA VAL A 129 -10.43 -3.53 -4.80
C VAL A 129 -9.78 -4.53 -5.74
N LEU A 130 -10.62 -5.34 -6.38
CA LEU A 130 -10.18 -6.31 -7.36
C LEU A 130 -10.17 -5.64 -8.73
N ASP A 131 -9.02 -5.69 -9.41
CA ASP A 131 -9.00 -5.34 -10.83
C ASP A 131 -9.52 -6.56 -11.60
N HIS A 132 -10.77 -6.46 -12.06
CA HIS A 132 -11.34 -7.51 -12.89
C HIS A 132 -10.86 -7.29 -14.31
N GLU A 133 -9.77 -7.96 -14.69
CA GLU A 133 -9.48 -8.16 -16.10
C GLU A 133 -10.65 -8.96 -16.68
N ARG A 134 -11.48 -8.27 -17.48
CA ARG A 134 -12.44 -8.92 -18.36
C ARG A 134 -11.63 -9.62 -19.44
N GLY A 135 -11.42 -10.92 -19.27
CA GLY A 135 -11.07 -11.81 -20.38
C GLY A 135 -12.17 -11.84 -21.44
#